data_AF-A0A3N5SLS7-F1
#
_entry.id   AF-A0A3N5SLS7-F1
#
_cell.length_a   1.000
_cell.length_b   1.000
_cell.length_c   1.000
_cell.angle_alpha   90.00
_cell.angle_beta   90.00
_cell.angle_gamma   90.00
#
_symmetry.space_group_name_H-M   'P 1'
#
loop_
_entity.id
_entity.type
_entity.pdbx_description
1 polymer ?
#
loop_
_entity_poly.entity_id
_entity_poly.type
_entity_poly.pdbx_seq_one_letter_code
_entity_poly.pdbx_strand_id
1 'polypeptide(L)'
;MDWIPLVGVTLPPQIGLFLVTAKPQIVMTIALFWLVEAWRKGGPREVVRVFAPVTVAYLISFALFGFWVRRWTEQPEQWWNASLFPLSVPLGLYLIVGAIREREIKYALPAGPALSPYVLFHSWSAAEIAVVSSDRWSLVVCLGLWVLILLRAVYPNLW
;
A
#
# COMPACT_ATOMS: atom_id res chain seq x y z
N MET A 1 -8.36 0.31 -10.69
CA MET A 1 -6.97 0.03 -11.16
C MET A 1 -6.11 -0.52 -10.02
N ASP A 2 -6.63 -1.47 -9.21
CA ASP A 2 -5.88 -2.02 -8.05
C ASP A 2 -5.12 -3.30 -8.36
N TRP A 3 -5.47 -3.96 -9.48
CA TRP A 3 -4.77 -5.15 -9.94
C TRP A 3 -3.34 -4.87 -10.43
N ILE A 4 -3.04 -3.65 -10.90
CA ILE A 4 -1.70 -3.28 -11.41
C ILE A 4 -0.64 -3.38 -10.31
N PRO A 5 -0.81 -2.74 -9.13
CA PRO A 5 0.10 -2.95 -8.01
C PRO A 5 0.25 -4.41 -7.58
N LEU A 6 -0.86 -5.18 -7.59
CA LEU A 6 -0.84 -6.59 -7.20
C LEU A 6 0.00 -7.44 -8.16
N VAL A 7 -0.10 -7.20 -9.47
CA VAL A 7 0.82 -7.80 -10.46
C VAL A 7 2.26 -7.37 -10.14
N GLY A 8 2.49 -6.09 -9.82
CA GLY A 8 3.80 -5.59 -9.41
C GLY A 8 4.43 -6.35 -8.25
N VAL A 9 3.64 -6.73 -7.24
CA VAL A 9 4.10 -7.48 -6.07
C VAL A 9 4.59 -8.89 -6.42
N THR A 10 4.03 -9.49 -7.48
CA THR A 10 4.45 -10.83 -7.95
C THR A 10 5.74 -10.81 -8.78
N LEU A 11 6.15 -9.64 -9.26
CA LEU A 11 7.35 -9.47 -10.09
C LEU A 11 8.60 -9.22 -9.25
N PRO A 12 9.81 -9.42 -9.82
CA PRO A 12 11.05 -9.00 -9.18
C PRO A 12 11.01 -7.51 -8.81
N PRO A 13 11.56 -7.08 -7.65
CA PRO A 13 11.43 -5.71 -7.14
C PRO A 13 11.80 -4.61 -8.14
N GLN A 14 12.77 -4.85 -9.02
CA GLN A 14 13.22 -3.90 -10.04
C GLN A 14 12.11 -3.51 -11.03
N ILE A 15 11.28 -4.50 -11.40
CA ILE A 15 10.17 -4.31 -12.34
C ILE A 15 8.90 -4.01 -11.56
N GLY A 16 8.68 -4.72 -10.45
CA GLY A 16 7.54 -4.57 -9.58
C GLY A 16 7.37 -3.15 -9.06
N LEU A 17 8.47 -2.46 -8.70
CA LEU A 17 8.44 -1.08 -8.21
C LEU A 17 7.78 -0.10 -9.19
N PHE A 18 7.87 -0.30 -10.52
CA PHE A 18 7.19 0.56 -11.48
C PHE A 18 5.66 0.44 -11.38
N LEU A 19 5.16 -0.77 -11.24
CA LEU A 19 3.71 -1.04 -11.15
C LEU A 19 3.15 -0.67 -9.78
N VAL A 20 3.95 -0.92 -8.74
CA VAL A 20 3.66 -0.56 -7.35
C VAL A 20 3.55 0.96 -7.18
N THR A 21 4.47 1.72 -7.75
CA THR A 21 4.50 3.18 -7.60
C THR A 21 3.41 3.91 -8.40
N ALA A 22 2.67 3.22 -9.27
CA ALA A 22 1.47 3.76 -9.92
C ALA A 22 0.37 4.15 -8.91
N LYS A 23 0.35 3.54 -7.72
CA LYS A 23 -0.51 3.92 -6.59
C LYS A 23 0.31 4.07 -5.32
N PRO A 24 0.99 5.20 -5.11
CA PRO A 24 1.92 5.35 -3.99
C PRO A 24 1.25 5.15 -2.63
N GLN A 25 -0.04 5.52 -2.49
CA GLN A 25 -0.78 5.49 -1.22
C GLN A 25 -0.82 4.10 -0.57
N ILE A 26 -1.12 3.07 -1.35
CA ILE A 26 -1.36 1.70 -0.83
C ILE A 26 -0.06 0.90 -0.78
N VAL A 27 0.96 1.34 -1.51
CA VAL A 27 2.07 0.47 -1.91
C VAL A 27 3.43 1.01 -1.45
N MET A 28 3.44 2.19 -0.81
CA MET A 28 4.61 2.75 -0.14
C MET A 28 5.16 1.81 0.96
N THR A 29 4.29 1.05 1.63
CA THR A 29 4.70 0.02 2.60
C THR A 29 5.44 -1.14 1.96
N ILE A 30 5.09 -1.52 0.73
CA ILE A 30 5.80 -2.56 -0.02
C ILE A 30 7.16 -2.04 -0.47
N ALA A 31 7.22 -0.79 -0.96
CA ALA A 31 8.49 -0.15 -1.29
C ALA A 31 9.41 -0.10 -0.05
N LEU A 32 8.88 0.24 1.12
CA LEU A 32 9.63 0.23 2.38
C LEU A 32 10.11 -1.17 2.76
N PHE A 33 9.25 -2.19 2.62
CA PHE A 33 9.61 -3.58 2.85
C PHE A 33 10.77 -4.01 1.92
N TRP A 34 10.68 -3.72 0.63
CA TRP A 34 11.74 -4.03 -0.34
C TRP A 34 13.02 -3.24 -0.11
N LEU A 35 12.94 -2.00 0.36
CA LEU A 35 14.10 -1.21 0.74
C LEU A 35 14.88 -1.91 1.86
N VAL A 36 14.19 -2.35 2.91
CA VAL A 36 14.81 -3.05 4.04
C VAL A 36 15.37 -4.40 3.62
N GLU A 37 14.64 -5.17 2.81
CA GLU A 37 15.12 -6.47 2.33
C GLU A 37 16.32 -6.35 1.36
N ALA A 38 16.32 -5.34 0.49
CA ALA A 38 17.47 -5.05 -0.38
C ALA A 38 18.70 -4.66 0.45
N TRP A 39 18.51 -3.82 1.47
CA TRP A 39 19.58 -3.44 2.40
C TRP A 39 20.14 -4.66 3.15
N ARG A 40 19.29 -5.58 3.61
CA ARG A 40 19.73 -6.81 4.28
C ARG A 40 20.46 -7.78 3.34
N LYS A 41 20.06 -7.87 2.06
CA LYS A 41 20.67 -8.78 1.08
C LYS A 41 22.07 -8.35 0.65
N GLY A 42 22.30 -7.07 0.41
CA GLY A 42 23.55 -6.59 -0.17
C GLY A 42 23.90 -5.15 0.17
N GLY A 43 23.29 -4.60 1.23
CA GLY A 43 23.56 -3.26 1.72
C GLY A 43 23.18 -2.17 0.72
N PRO A 44 23.91 -1.03 0.72
CA PRO A 44 23.57 0.12 -0.12
C PRO A 44 23.66 -0.18 -1.62
N ARG A 45 24.57 -1.08 -2.04
CA ARG A 45 24.74 -1.44 -3.45
C ARG A 45 23.49 -2.12 -4.01
N GLU A 46 22.89 -3.01 -3.23
CA GLU A 46 21.67 -3.72 -3.63
C GLU A 46 20.46 -2.80 -3.64
N VAL A 47 20.35 -1.89 -2.67
CA VAL A 47 19.31 -0.85 -2.67
C VAL A 47 19.38 0.01 -3.93
N VAL A 48 20.57 0.51 -4.28
CA VAL A 48 20.75 1.29 -5.52
C VAL A 48 20.38 0.44 -6.73
N ARG A 49 20.81 -0.82 -6.81
CA ARG A 49 20.45 -1.70 -7.93
C ARG A 49 18.93 -1.87 -8.09
N VAL A 50 18.20 -1.99 -6.98
CA VAL A 50 16.75 -2.22 -6.98
C VAL A 50 15.97 -0.95 -7.29
N PHE A 51 16.35 0.18 -6.67
CA PHE A 51 15.59 1.43 -6.75
C PHE A 51 16.06 2.36 -7.88
N ALA A 52 17.29 2.22 -8.39
CA ALA A 52 17.82 3.11 -9.43
C ALA A 52 16.94 3.17 -10.69
N PRO A 53 16.39 2.06 -11.25
CA PRO A 53 15.57 2.15 -12.45
C PRO A 53 14.36 3.06 -12.27
N VAL A 54 13.68 2.94 -11.13
CA VAL A 54 12.49 3.74 -10.80
C VAL A 54 12.88 5.17 -10.46
N THR A 55 13.93 5.37 -9.67
CA THR A 55 14.45 6.72 -9.35
C THR A 55 14.84 7.47 -10.61
N VAL A 56 15.55 6.83 -11.55
CA VAL A 56 15.93 7.43 -12.84
C VAL A 56 14.69 7.79 -13.66
N ALA A 57 13.69 6.91 -13.73
CA ALA A 57 12.45 7.21 -14.43
C ALA A 57 11.70 8.42 -13.82
N TYR A 58 11.66 8.51 -12.48
CA TYR A 58 11.10 9.67 -11.79
C TYR A 58 11.90 10.95 -12.05
N LEU A 59 13.23 10.89 -12.06
CA LEU A 59 14.07 12.04 -12.38
C LEU A 59 13.89 12.51 -13.83
N ILE A 60 13.76 11.58 -14.78
CA ILE A 60 13.44 11.90 -16.19
C ILE A 60 12.06 12.53 -16.29
N SER A 61 11.04 11.92 -15.66
CA SER A 61 9.69 12.48 -15.60
C SER A 61 9.70 13.90 -15.02
N PHE A 62 10.47 14.11 -13.94
CA PHE A 62 10.65 15.41 -13.33
C PHE A 62 11.31 16.42 -14.26
N ALA A 63 12.35 16.02 -14.99
CA ALA A 63 13.04 16.87 -15.95
C ALA A 63 12.14 17.25 -17.15
N LEU A 64 11.28 16.33 -17.60
CA LEU A 64 10.40 16.54 -18.75
C LEU A 64 9.11 17.31 -18.40
N PHE A 65 8.52 17.03 -17.24
CA PHE A 65 7.19 17.54 -16.84
C PHE A 65 7.24 18.55 -15.69
N GLY A 66 8.42 18.87 -15.16
CA GLY A 66 8.63 19.81 -14.05
C GLY A 66 8.22 19.27 -12.68
N PHE A 67 8.07 20.16 -11.69
CA PHE A 67 7.73 19.82 -10.30
C PHE A 67 6.22 19.54 -10.12
N TRP A 68 5.72 18.51 -10.79
CA TRP A 68 4.32 18.07 -10.74
C TRP A 68 3.86 17.61 -9.34
N VAL A 69 4.80 17.23 -8.47
CA VAL A 69 4.58 16.84 -7.06
C VAL A 69 3.85 17.92 -6.25
N ARG A 70 3.99 19.20 -6.59
CA ARG A 70 3.29 20.29 -5.89
C ARG A 70 1.76 20.15 -5.92
N ARG A 71 1.21 19.49 -6.95
CA ARG A 71 -0.25 19.29 -7.08
C ARG A 71 -0.78 18.18 -6.16
N TRP A 72 0.08 17.45 -5.44
CA TRP A 72 -0.37 16.38 -4.55
C TRP A 72 -1.17 16.89 -3.34
N THR A 73 -1.00 18.16 -2.96
CA THR A 73 -1.75 18.76 -1.84
C THR A 73 -3.17 19.18 -2.23
N GLU A 74 -3.53 19.14 -3.51
CA GLU A 74 -4.83 19.60 -4.03
C GLU A 74 -5.90 18.50 -4.01
N GLN A 75 -5.73 17.42 -3.21
CA GLN A 75 -6.75 16.38 -3.15
C GLN A 75 -8.03 16.90 -2.47
N PRO A 76 -9.16 17.01 -3.18
CA PRO A 76 -10.41 17.39 -2.54
C PRO A 76 -10.84 16.28 -1.58
N GLU A 77 -11.54 16.63 -0.50
CA GLU A 77 -12.27 15.65 0.29
C GLU A 77 -13.20 14.87 -0.65
N GLN A 78 -12.99 13.56 -0.72
CA GLN A 78 -13.78 12.71 -1.60
C GLN A 78 -14.75 11.91 -0.75
N TRP A 79 -16.05 12.06 -1.03
CA TRP A 79 -17.13 11.39 -0.32
C TRP A 79 -17.03 9.85 -0.33
N TRP A 80 -16.26 9.30 -1.27
CA TRP A 80 -15.96 7.88 -1.39
C TRP A 80 -14.68 7.44 -0.64
N ASN A 81 -14.05 8.32 0.14
CA ASN A 81 -12.93 7.94 1.01
C ASN A 81 -13.41 6.88 2.02
N ALA A 82 -12.68 5.78 2.08
CA ALA A 82 -12.89 4.67 3.00
C ALA A 82 -11.62 4.41 3.83
N SER A 83 -10.80 5.44 4.02
CA SER A 83 -9.67 5.38 4.93
C SER A 83 -10.14 5.37 6.39
N LEU A 84 -9.46 4.58 7.21
CA LEU A 84 -9.61 4.54 8.66
C LEU A 84 -8.56 5.42 9.37
N PHE A 85 -7.82 6.22 8.61
CA PHE A 85 -6.82 7.13 9.14
C PHE A 85 -7.49 8.26 9.97
N PRO A 86 -6.93 8.69 11.10
CA PRO A 86 -5.67 8.24 11.70
C PRO A 86 -5.80 7.02 12.64
N LEU A 87 -7.01 6.52 12.88
CA LEU A 87 -7.27 5.43 13.83
C LEU A 87 -6.55 4.12 13.46
N SER A 88 -6.37 3.85 12.16
CA SER A 88 -5.67 2.66 11.67
C SER A 88 -4.14 2.77 11.69
N VAL A 89 -3.55 3.92 12.05
CA VAL A 89 -2.09 4.11 12.04
C VAL A 89 -1.35 3.12 12.94
N PRO A 90 -1.76 2.89 14.21
CA PRO A 90 -1.08 1.90 15.06
C PRO A 90 -1.09 0.49 14.46
N LEU A 91 -2.21 0.09 13.84
CA LEU A 91 -2.32 -1.19 13.14
C LEU A 91 -1.40 -1.24 11.93
N GLY A 92 -1.37 -0.20 11.11
CA GLY A 92 -0.50 -0.10 9.95
C GLY A 92 0.99 -0.19 10.31
N LEU A 93 1.40 0.50 11.39
CA LEU A 93 2.76 0.43 11.92
C LEU A 93 3.10 -0.97 12.44
N TYR A 94 2.18 -1.60 13.18
CA TYR A 94 2.35 -2.96 13.66
C TYR A 94 2.54 -3.93 12.49
N LEU A 95 1.72 -3.82 11.45
CA LEU A 95 1.77 -4.68 10.27
C LEU A 95 3.07 -4.51 9.46
N ILE A 96 3.55 -3.28 9.24
CA ILE A 96 4.81 -3.07 8.50
C ILE A 96 6.03 -3.52 9.32
N VAL A 97 6.02 -3.32 10.64
CA VAL A 97 7.06 -3.87 11.52
C VAL A 97 7.04 -5.39 11.49
N GLY A 98 5.85 -6.01 11.53
CA GLY A 98 5.66 -7.44 11.35
C GLY A 98 6.19 -7.94 10.00
N ALA A 99 5.87 -7.25 8.90
CA ALA A 99 6.39 -7.55 7.56
C ALA A 99 7.92 -7.59 7.55
N ILE A 100 8.55 -6.57 8.13
CA ILE A 100 10.01 -6.44 8.18
C ILE A 100 10.65 -7.49 9.09
N ARG A 101 10.03 -7.83 10.22
CA ARG A 101 10.56 -8.83 11.17
C ARG A 101 10.44 -10.25 10.63
N GLU A 102 9.26 -10.61 10.15
CA GLU A 102 8.95 -11.93 9.64
C GLU A 102 9.44 -12.16 8.20
N ARG A 103 9.86 -11.10 7.50
CA ARG A 103 10.27 -11.11 6.08
C ARG A 103 9.15 -11.56 5.15
N GLU A 104 7.93 -11.19 5.51
CA GLU A 104 6.70 -11.68 4.90
C GLU A 104 5.94 -10.49 4.30
N ILE A 105 6.01 -10.36 2.97
CA ILE A 105 5.40 -9.24 2.22
C ILE A 105 3.88 -9.14 2.42
N LYS A 106 3.22 -10.26 2.76
CA LYS A 106 1.79 -10.32 3.04
C LYS A 106 1.36 -9.31 4.11
N TYR A 107 2.20 -9.02 5.10
CA TYR A 107 1.87 -8.05 6.14
C TYR A 107 2.04 -6.59 5.67
N ALA A 108 2.84 -6.34 4.63
CA ALA A 108 3.03 -5.01 4.07
C ALA A 108 1.83 -4.55 3.22
N LEU A 109 1.07 -5.49 2.63
CA LEU A 109 -0.13 -5.23 1.83
C LEU A 109 -1.23 -4.50 2.61
N PRO A 110 -1.72 -5.00 3.78
CA PRO A 110 -2.73 -4.31 4.58
C PRO A 110 -2.18 -3.08 5.31
N ALA A 111 -0.87 -3.00 5.52
CA ALA A 111 -0.25 -1.84 6.16
C ALA A 111 -0.42 -0.55 5.34
N GLY A 112 -0.40 -0.63 4.01
CA GLY A 112 -0.52 0.53 3.14
C GLY A 112 -1.85 1.27 3.28
N PRO A 113 -3.00 0.60 3.05
CA PRO A 113 -4.32 1.17 3.31
C PRO A 113 -4.49 1.68 4.76
N ALA A 114 -3.95 0.96 5.75
CA ALA A 114 -4.03 1.36 7.15
C ALA A 114 -3.24 2.64 7.48
N LEU A 115 -2.16 2.95 6.75
CA LEU A 115 -1.35 4.15 6.93
C LEU A 115 -1.75 5.30 6.00
N SER A 116 -2.61 5.05 5.01
CA SER A 116 -2.96 6.05 4.01
C SER A 116 -4.14 6.91 4.45
N PRO A 117 -4.06 8.26 4.37
CA PRO A 117 -5.18 9.16 4.67
C PRO A 117 -6.33 9.05 3.64
N TYR A 118 -6.06 8.43 2.50
CA TYR A 118 -7.03 8.27 1.42
C TYR A 118 -6.97 6.86 0.83
N VAL A 119 -8.09 6.14 0.89
CA VAL A 119 -8.21 4.76 0.41
C VAL A 119 -9.59 4.58 -0.20
N LEU A 120 -9.64 3.97 -1.39
CA LEU A 120 -10.90 3.58 -2.01
C LEU A 120 -11.37 2.23 -1.43
N PHE A 121 -12.68 2.02 -1.38
CA PHE A 121 -13.23 0.76 -0.84
C PHE A 121 -12.63 -0.49 -1.52
N HIS A 122 -12.50 -0.47 -2.85
CA HIS A 122 -11.92 -1.58 -3.62
C HIS A 122 -10.42 -1.78 -3.39
N SER A 123 -9.71 -0.80 -2.83
CA SER A 123 -8.29 -0.91 -2.50
C SER A 123 -8.02 -1.78 -1.28
N TRP A 124 -9.04 -2.07 -0.48
CA TRP A 124 -8.97 -3.07 0.59
C TRP A 124 -8.88 -4.51 0.05
N SER A 125 -9.21 -4.77 -1.22
CA SER A 125 -9.00 -6.09 -1.84
C SER A 125 -7.52 -6.51 -1.84
N ALA A 126 -6.59 -5.55 -1.93
CA ALA A 126 -5.16 -5.83 -1.82
C ALA A 126 -4.78 -6.28 -0.40
N ALA A 127 -5.47 -5.77 0.62
CA ALA A 127 -5.28 -6.17 2.01
C ALA A 127 -5.82 -7.60 2.25
N GLU A 128 -6.93 -7.98 1.61
CA GLU A 128 -7.49 -9.34 1.71
C GLU A 128 -6.55 -10.43 1.19
N ILE A 129 -5.70 -10.12 0.20
CA ILE A 129 -4.68 -11.06 -0.30
C ILE A 129 -3.73 -11.52 0.82
N ALA A 130 -3.52 -10.70 1.86
CA ALA A 130 -2.71 -11.10 2.99
C ALA A 130 -3.29 -12.27 3.80
N VAL A 131 -4.61 -12.46 3.74
CA VAL A 131 -5.33 -13.49 4.50
C VAL A 131 -5.94 -14.56 3.61
N VAL A 132 -5.91 -14.40 2.27
CA VAL A 132 -6.53 -15.33 1.31
C VAL A 132 -6.05 -16.76 1.42
N SER A 133 -4.83 -16.99 1.90
CA SER A 133 -4.28 -18.32 2.13
C SER A 133 -4.89 -19.04 3.35
N SER A 134 -5.77 -18.38 4.11
CA SER A 134 -6.43 -18.92 5.29
C SER A 134 -7.93 -18.70 5.21
N ASP A 135 -8.69 -19.79 5.03
CA ASP A 135 -10.16 -19.76 4.95
C ASP A 135 -10.79 -19.06 6.16
N ARG A 136 -10.26 -19.34 7.35
CA ARG A 136 -10.77 -18.77 8.61
C ARG A 136 -10.60 -17.25 8.64
N TRP A 137 -9.40 -16.75 8.34
CA TRP A 137 -9.13 -15.30 8.37
C TRP A 137 -9.81 -14.57 7.22
N SER A 138 -9.89 -15.19 6.04
CA SER A 138 -10.63 -14.66 4.90
C SER A 138 -12.12 -14.49 5.23
N LEU A 139 -12.73 -15.50 5.87
CA LEU A 139 -14.13 -15.44 6.28
C LEU A 139 -14.36 -14.37 7.37
N VAL A 140 -13.47 -14.28 8.36
CA VAL A 140 -13.55 -13.24 9.40
C VAL A 140 -13.45 -11.84 8.81
N VAL A 141 -12.50 -11.61 7.90
CA VAL A 141 -12.31 -10.31 7.23
C VAL A 141 -13.53 -9.98 6.35
N CYS A 142 -14.00 -10.93 5.56
CA CYS A 142 -15.19 -10.75 4.72
C CYS A 142 -16.43 -10.37 5.55
N LEU A 143 -16.71 -11.12 6.62
CA LEU A 143 -17.82 -10.81 7.54
C LEU A 143 -17.63 -9.45 8.23
N GLY A 144 -16.41 -9.15 8.69
CA GLY A 144 -16.08 -7.88 9.32
C GLY A 144 -16.32 -6.67 8.39
N LEU A 145 -15.95 -6.80 7.11
CA LEU A 145 -16.19 -5.75 6.10
C LEU A 145 -17.68 -5.55 5.83
N TRP A 146 -18.48 -6.63 5.76
CA TRP A 146 -19.94 -6.51 5.63
C TRP A 146 -20.59 -5.86 6.85
N VAL A 147 -20.16 -6.21 8.07
CA VAL A 147 -20.64 -5.55 9.28
C VAL A 147 -20.31 -4.06 9.25
N LEU A 148 -19.10 -3.67 8.83
CA LEU A 148 -18.70 -2.27 8.71
C LEU A 148 -19.54 -1.51 7.67
N ILE A 149 -19.83 -2.14 6.52
CA ILE A 149 -20.75 -1.58 5.52
C ILE A 149 -22.15 -1.38 6.11
N LEU A 150 -22.69 -2.38 6.81
CA LEU A 150 -24.01 -2.30 7.44
C LEU A 150 -24.08 -1.22 8.50
N LEU A 151 -23.06 -1.11 9.35
CA LEU A 151 -22.96 -0.05 10.36
C LEU A 151 -22.92 1.34 9.70
N ARG A 152 -22.17 1.52 8.62
CA ARG A 152 -22.16 2.79 7.86
C ARG A 152 -23.52 3.09 7.22
N ALA A 153 -24.20 2.07 6.69
CA ALA A 153 -25.51 2.23 6.07
C ALA A 153 -26.61 2.61 7.08
N VAL A 154 -26.55 2.05 8.29
CA VAL A 154 -27.51 2.33 9.37
C VAL A 154 -27.17 3.63 10.12
N TYR A 155 -25.89 3.95 10.29
CA TYR A 155 -25.40 5.10 11.05
C TYR A 155 -24.45 5.99 10.24
N PRO A 156 -24.97 6.81 9.32
CA PRO A 156 -24.14 7.65 8.45
C PRO A 156 -23.40 8.77 9.20
N ASN A 157 -23.83 9.16 10.41
CA ASN A 157 -23.29 10.31 11.16
C ASN A 157 -22.14 9.96 12.12
N LEU A 158 -21.71 8.70 12.18
CA LEU A 158 -20.67 8.23 13.13
C LEU A 158 -19.23 8.42 12.60
N TRP A 159 -19.06 9.02 11.42
CA TRP A 159 -17.80 9.01 10.65
C TRP A 159 -17.54 10.36 9.98
#